data_AF-A0A3D2R1S4-F1
#
_entry.id   AF-A0A3D2R1S4-F1
#
_cell.length_a   1.000
_cell.length_b   1.000
_cell.length_c   1.000
_cell.angle_alpha   90.00
_cell.angle_beta   90.00
_cell.angle_gamma   90.00
#
_symmetry.space_group_name_H-M   'P 1'
#
loop_
_entity.id
_entity.type
_entity.pdbx_description
1 polymer ?
#
loop_
_entity_poly.entity_id
_entity_poly.type
_entity_poly.pdbx_seq_one_letter_code
_entity_poly.pdbx_strand_id
1 'polypeptide(L)' 'VTLHIDNLKGENAHHQAETIFKAFGRALRVAVELDEKIKGVTPSTKGSL' A
#
# COMPACT_ATOMS: atom_id res chain seq x y z
N VAL A 1 10.36 -1.65 1.64
CA VAL A 1 9.04 -1.22 1.09
C VAL A 1 9.18 -1.07 -0.41
N THR A 2 8.20 -1.57 -1.17
CA THR A 2 8.10 -1.36 -2.62
C THR A 2 6.76 -0.69 -2.88
N LEU A 3 6.73 0.38 -3.68
CA LEU A 3 5.55 1.20 -3.91
C LEU A 3 5.37 1.44 -5.40
N HIS A 4 4.16 1.18 -5.89
CA HIS A 4 3.73 1.50 -7.25
C HIS A 4 2.47 2.33 -7.18
N ILE A 5 2.39 3.36 -8.03
CA ILE A 5 1.24 4.27 -8.10
C ILE A 5 1.00 4.59 -9.57
N ASP A 6 -0.19 4.28 -10.06
CA ASP A 6 -0.63 4.63 -11.40
C ASP A 6 -1.76 5.66 -11.33
N ASN A 7 -1.51 6.86 -11.87
CA ASN A 7 -2.53 7.86 -12.03
C ASN A 7 -3.28 7.63 -13.35
N LEU A 8 -4.32 6.80 -13.30
CA LEU A 8 -5.01 6.31 -14.49
C LEU A 8 -5.67 7.41 -15.33
N LYS A 9 -6.13 8.50 -14.69
CA LYS A 9 -6.80 9.64 -15.35
C LYS A 9 -6.84 10.88 -14.47
N GLY A 10 -6.92 12.05 -15.08
CA GLY A 10 -7.26 13.33 -14.44
C GLY A 10 -6.69 14.53 -15.18
N GLU A 11 -7.26 15.70 -14.93
CA GLU A 11 -6.83 16.98 -15.54
C GLU A 11 -6.36 17.97 -14.48
N ASN A 12 -6.96 17.92 -13.28
CA ASN A 12 -6.62 18.79 -12.17
C ASN A 12 -5.54 18.14 -11.28
N ALA A 13 -4.38 18.78 -11.19
CA ALA A 13 -3.24 18.27 -10.43
C ALA A 13 -3.52 18.10 -8.92
N HIS A 14 -4.35 18.98 -8.32
CA HIS A 14 -4.72 18.87 -6.91
C HIS A 14 -5.55 17.59 -6.66
N HIS A 15 -6.56 17.33 -7.49
CA HIS A 15 -7.38 16.11 -7.37
C HIS A 15 -6.61 14.82 -7.67
N GLN A 16 -5.67 14.85 -8.62
CA GLN A 16 -4.79 13.72 -8.90
C GLN A 16 -3.92 13.38 -7.68
N ALA A 17 -3.24 14.38 -7.11
CA ALA A 17 -2.44 14.20 -5.91
C ALA A 17 -3.29 13.68 -4.75
N GLU A 18 -4.44 14.31 -4.49
CA GLU A 18 -5.34 13.89 -3.42
C GLU A 18 -5.81 12.43 -3.59
N THR A 19 -6.13 12.02 -4.81
CA THR A 19 -6.54 10.63 -5.11
C THR A 19 -5.41 9.65 -4.87
N ILE A 20 -4.18 10.01 -5.28
CA ILE A 20 -2.98 9.22 -5.02
C ILE A 20 -2.78 9.00 -3.52
N PHE A 21 -2.82 10.06 -2.70
CA PHE A 21 -2.62 9.96 -1.25
C PHE A 21 -3.74 9.17 -0.56
N LYS A 22 -5.00 9.32 -1.01
CA LYS A 22 -6.12 8.52 -0.52
C LYS A 22 -5.95 7.03 -0.84
N ALA A 23 -5.54 6.69 -2.07
CA ALA A 23 -5.30 5.31 -2.48
C ALA A 23 -4.12 4.70 -1.71
N PHE A 24 -3.01 5.44 -1.60
CA PHE A 24 -1.85 5.05 -0.82
C PHE A 24 -2.21 4.78 0.64
N GLY A 25 -2.95 5.67 1.31
CA GLY A 25 -3.36 5.48 2.70
C GLY A 25 -4.19 4.22 2.91
N ARG A 26 -5.07 3.87 1.96
CA ARG A 26 -5.85 2.61 2.01
C ARG A 26 -4.96 1.38 1.80
N ALA A 27 -4.09 1.40 0.80
CA ALA A 27 -3.18 0.30 0.52
C ALA A 27 -2.21 0.06 1.68
N LEU A 28 -1.65 1.13 2.25
CA LEU A 28 -0.75 1.06 3.40
C LEU A 28 -1.47 0.48 4.61
N ARG A 29 -2.70 0.94 4.91
CA ARG A 29 -3.50 0.38 6.00
C ARG A 29 -3.63 -1.14 5.87
N VAL A 30 -4.01 -1.63 4.69
CA VAL A 30 -4.13 -3.08 4.45
C VAL A 30 -2.79 -3.80 4.61
N ALA A 31 -1.69 -3.20 4.13
CA ALA A 31 -0.36 -3.81 4.18
C ALA A 31 0.22 -3.92 5.61
N VAL A 32 -0.18 -3.02 6.52
CA VAL A 32 0.33 -2.99 7.91
C VAL A 32 -0.65 -3.59 8.93
N GLU A 33 -1.84 -4.00 8.51
CA GLU A 33 -2.79 -4.67 9.39
C GLU A 33 -2.21 -6.01 9.90
N LEU A 34 -2.42 -6.30 11.18
CA LEU A 34 -2.01 -7.58 11.75
C LEU A 34 -2.86 -8.70 11.16
N ASP A 35 -2.21 -9.70 10.56
CA ASP A 35 -2.89 -10.90 10.07
C ASP A 35 -2.69 -12.06 11.05
N GLU A 36 -3.75 -12.40 11.77
CA GLU A 36 -3.75 -13.51 12.74
C GLU A 36 -3.45 -14.87 12.09
N LYS A 37 -3.65 -15.04 10.77
CA LYS A 37 -3.36 -16.30 10.07
C LYS A 37 -1.88 -16.61 9.96
N ILE A 38 -1.02 -15.59 10.03
CA ILE A 38 0.43 -15.69 9.90
C ILE A 38 1.17 -15.19 11.15
N LYS A 39 0.47 -15.19 12.30
CA LYS A 39 1.01 -14.72 13.57
C LYS A 39 2.32 -15.41 13.92
N GLY A 40 3.35 -14.60 14.19
CA GLY A 40 4.68 -15.08 14.57
C GLY A 40 5.53 -15.61 13.40
N VAL A 41 5.03 -15.56 12.16
CA VAL A 41 5.75 -15.95 10.95
C VAL A 41 6.07 -14.71 10.13
N THR A 42 7.33 -14.52 9.74
CA THR A 42 7.71 -13.48 8.78
C THR A 42 7.15 -13.85 7.41
N PRO A 43 6.36 -13.00 6.73
CA PRO A 43 5.76 -13.29 5.43
C PRO A 43 6.80 -13.20 4.29
N SER A 44 7.81 -14.07 4.33
CA SER A 44 8.91 -14.14 3.37
C SER A 44 9.43 -15.57 3.32
N THR A 45 9.58 -16.14 2.12
CA THR A 45 10.17 -17.48 1.92
C THR A 45 11.65 -17.53 2.30
N LYS A 46 12.32 -16.37 2.38
CA LYS A 46 13.72 -16.26 2.85
C LYS A 46 13.83 -16.13 4.37
N GLY A 47 12.72 -15.99 5.09
CA GLY A 47 12.70 -15.79 6.54
C GLY A 47 13.10 -14.38 7.01
N SER A 48 13.36 -13.44 6.09
CA SER A 48 13.70 -12.05 6.38
C SER A 48 13.05 -11.09 5.36
N LEU A 49 12.92 -9.82 5.73
CA LEU A 49 12.39 -8.73 4.90
C LEU A 49 13.43 -7.64 4.68
#